data_AF-A0A8C5K3N5-F1
#
_entry.id   AF-A0A8C5K3N5-F1
#
_cell.length_a   1.000
_cell.length_b   1.000
_cell.length_c   1.000
_cell.angle_alpha   90.00
_cell.angle_beta   90.00
_cell.angle_gamma   90.00
#
_symmetry.space_group_name_H-M   'P 1'
#
loop_
_entity.id
_entity.type
_entity.pdbx_description
1 polymer ?
#
loop_
_entity_poly.entity_id
_entity_poly.type
_entity_poly.pdbx_seq_one_letter_code
_entity_poly.pdbx_strand_id
1 'polypeptide(L)'
;IEKDTNGDALWVWCYPSTTTSLRNLLLRKCCLTDENKLLHPFVFGQYRRTWFYITTVEVPDSSVLKKILTLVHLSMLFCQAKALALFVLSYRMYLKYGTTVKMMESYIAVLTKGICQSEENGSFLSKDFDARKAYLAGSIKDIVSQFGMETVILHTALMLKKRIVVYHPKIEAVQEFTRTLPALVWHRQDWSILHSYVHLNADELEGLQLCTGYIAGFVDLEVSNRPDLYDVFVNLAESEITIAPLAKEAMTMGKLHREIGQVIVQSAEDPEQSDSQVIQDIAVKTKEIFTSLAPFSEVSDDGGKIVLNVEALKQKRFPPATENFLYHLAAAERMLQI
;
A
#
# COMPACT_ATOMS: atom_id res chain seq x y z
N ILE A 1 6.40 20.86 -10.28
CA ILE A 1 5.31 21.16 -11.24
C ILE A 1 4.63 22.40 -10.71
N GLU A 2 4.38 23.39 -11.57
CA GLU A 2 3.81 24.70 -11.17
C GLU A 2 2.66 25.05 -12.12
N LYS A 3 1.74 25.93 -11.71
CA LYS A 3 0.79 26.54 -12.66
C LYS A 3 1.47 27.67 -13.43
N ASP A 4 1.26 27.73 -14.74
CA ASP A 4 1.69 28.86 -15.55
C ASP A 4 0.74 30.07 -15.41
N THR A 5 0.97 31.13 -16.19
CA THR A 5 0.13 32.34 -16.15
C THR A 5 -1.28 32.13 -16.72
N ASN A 6 -1.47 31.07 -17.50
CA ASN A 6 -2.74 30.70 -18.12
C ASN A 6 -3.51 29.68 -17.27
N GLY A 7 -2.91 29.16 -16.19
CA GLY A 7 -3.50 28.15 -15.31
C GLY A 7 -3.06 26.72 -15.60
N ASP A 8 -2.24 26.51 -16.65
CA ASP A 8 -1.80 25.20 -17.10
C ASP A 8 -0.70 24.61 -16.20
N ALA A 9 -0.74 23.28 -16.01
CA ALA A 9 0.28 22.56 -15.24
C ALA A 9 1.60 22.44 -16.03
N LEU A 10 2.62 23.18 -15.61
CA LEU A 10 3.94 23.22 -16.21
C LEU A 10 4.95 22.34 -15.45
N TRP A 11 5.65 21.47 -16.19
CA TRP A 11 6.79 20.73 -15.68
C TRP A 11 8.06 21.60 -15.71
N VAL A 12 8.33 22.29 -14.61
CA VAL A 12 9.42 23.27 -14.52
C VAL A 12 10.80 22.61 -14.42
N TRP A 13 10.93 21.55 -13.61
CA TRP A 13 12.23 20.96 -13.32
C TRP A 13 12.10 19.51 -12.84
N CYS A 14 13.12 18.69 -13.13
CA CYS A 14 13.26 17.35 -12.56
C CYS A 14 14.73 16.93 -12.45
N TYR A 15 15.04 16.17 -11.41
CA TYR A 15 16.31 15.47 -11.28
C TYR A 15 16.10 14.11 -10.57
N PRO A 16 16.68 13.02 -11.07
CA PRO A 16 17.29 12.90 -12.41
C PRO A 16 16.23 13.10 -13.52
N SER A 17 16.66 13.00 -14.78
CA SER A 17 15.71 12.98 -15.90
C SER A 17 14.71 11.82 -15.75
N THR A 18 13.50 12.01 -16.27
CA THR A 18 12.41 11.02 -16.20
C THR A 18 11.92 10.65 -17.60
N THR A 19 11.24 9.52 -17.73
CA THR A 19 10.64 9.08 -18.99
C THR A 19 9.34 9.84 -19.26
N THR A 20 8.95 9.93 -20.54
CA THR A 20 7.67 10.54 -20.94
C THR A 20 6.48 9.85 -20.30
N SER A 21 6.49 8.52 -20.19
CA SER A 21 5.41 7.75 -19.56
C SER A 21 5.24 8.09 -18.09
N LEU A 22 6.33 8.15 -17.32
CA LEU A 22 6.29 8.50 -15.91
C LEU A 22 5.90 9.97 -15.71
N ARG A 23 6.38 10.88 -16.56
CA ARG A 23 5.97 12.29 -16.55
C ARG A 23 4.47 12.45 -16.77
N ASN A 24 3.90 11.75 -17.76
CA ASN A 24 2.46 11.79 -18.03
C ASN A 24 1.65 11.26 -16.85
N LEU A 25 2.07 10.14 -16.26
CA LEU A 25 1.45 9.61 -15.04
C LEU A 25 1.44 10.65 -13.91
N LEU A 26 2.60 11.25 -13.60
CA LEU A 26 2.73 12.20 -12.50
C LEU A 26 1.90 13.48 -12.71
N LEU A 27 1.75 13.93 -13.95
CA LEU A 27 0.87 15.05 -14.31
C LEU A 27 -0.62 14.70 -14.14
N ARG A 28 -1.03 13.45 -14.39
CA ARG A 28 -2.40 12.99 -14.09
C ARG A 28 -2.64 12.83 -12.59
N LYS A 29 -1.60 12.47 -11.82
CA LYS A 29 -1.69 12.25 -10.37
C LYS A 29 -1.61 13.55 -9.58
N CYS A 30 -1.08 14.63 -10.14
CA CYS A 30 -1.08 15.93 -9.48
C CYS A 30 -2.45 16.61 -9.62
N CYS A 31 -2.91 17.27 -8.56
CA CYS A 31 -4.18 18.00 -8.53
C CYS A 31 -4.15 19.34 -9.28
N LEU A 32 -3.11 19.62 -10.09
CA LEU A 32 -2.97 20.89 -10.80
C LEU A 32 -3.66 20.93 -12.16
N THR A 33 -4.02 19.77 -12.72
CA THR A 33 -4.62 19.63 -14.05
C THR A 33 -6.13 19.79 -14.06
N ASP A 34 -6.80 19.73 -12.90
CA ASP A 34 -8.24 19.93 -12.76
C ASP A 34 -8.52 21.22 -11.95
N GLU A 35 -9.07 22.25 -12.61
CA GLU A 35 -9.28 23.58 -12.00
C GLU A 35 -10.29 23.61 -10.84
N ASN A 36 -11.12 22.57 -10.69
CA ASN A 36 -12.24 22.53 -9.74
C ASN A 36 -12.14 21.41 -8.68
N LYS A 37 -10.98 20.76 -8.53
CA LYS A 37 -10.80 19.73 -7.49
C LYS A 37 -10.18 20.29 -6.22
N LEU A 38 -10.66 19.78 -5.08
CA LEU A 38 -10.02 19.97 -3.77
C LEU A 38 -8.52 19.65 -3.88
N LEU A 39 -7.68 20.52 -3.34
CA LEU A 39 -6.26 20.24 -3.24
C LEU A 39 -6.04 19.05 -2.32
N HIS A 40 -5.59 17.93 -2.88
CA HIS A 40 -5.11 16.81 -2.10
C HIS A 40 -3.68 17.13 -1.63
N PRO A 41 -3.46 17.34 -0.31
CA PRO A 41 -2.20 17.89 0.19
C PRO A 41 -1.05 16.90 0.02
N PHE A 42 -1.33 15.60 0.06
CA PHE A 42 -0.33 14.56 -0.08
C PHE A 42 -0.95 13.30 -0.67
N VAL A 43 -0.41 12.81 -1.78
CA VAL A 43 -0.81 11.55 -2.40
C VAL A 43 0.42 10.68 -2.67
N PHE A 44 0.23 9.36 -2.61
CA PHE A 44 1.27 8.39 -2.91
C PHE A 44 0.71 7.16 -3.60
N GLY A 45 1.58 6.46 -4.32
CA GLY A 45 1.25 5.22 -4.99
C GLY A 45 2.49 4.61 -5.63
N GLN A 46 2.26 3.54 -6.38
CA GLN A 46 3.32 2.76 -6.99
C GLN A 46 3.04 2.58 -8.48
N TYR A 47 4.07 2.81 -9.30
CA TYR A 47 4.05 2.55 -10.73
C TYR A 47 5.31 1.81 -11.14
N ARG A 48 5.14 0.59 -11.67
CA ARG A 48 6.25 -0.28 -12.13
C ARG A 48 7.38 -0.42 -11.10
N ARG A 49 7.03 -0.73 -9.83
CA ARG A 49 7.97 -0.86 -8.69
C ARG A 49 8.69 0.42 -8.26
N THR A 50 8.28 1.57 -8.78
CA THR A 50 8.74 2.87 -8.28
C THR A 50 7.61 3.54 -7.51
N TRP A 51 7.91 3.92 -6.28
CA TRP A 51 7.01 4.72 -5.45
C TRP A 51 7.05 6.16 -5.92
N PHE A 52 5.88 6.75 -6.10
CA PHE A 52 5.73 8.19 -6.24
C PHE A 52 5.05 8.74 -5.01
N TYR A 53 5.53 9.90 -4.59
CA TYR A 53 4.93 10.74 -3.57
C TYR A 53 4.74 12.11 -4.22
N ILE A 54 3.61 12.74 -3.97
CA ILE A 54 3.26 14.05 -4.52
C ILE A 54 2.67 14.86 -3.38
N THR A 55 3.15 16.09 -3.23
CA THR A 55 2.50 17.07 -2.35
C THR A 55 2.25 18.33 -3.14
N THR A 56 1.10 18.95 -2.90
CA THR A 56 0.75 20.23 -3.49
C THR A 56 0.52 21.23 -2.36
N VAL A 57 1.15 22.38 -2.48
CA VAL A 57 1.13 23.44 -1.48
C VAL A 57 0.78 24.76 -2.14
N GLU A 58 -0.10 25.51 -1.50
CA GLU A 58 -0.32 26.91 -1.82
C GLU A 58 0.86 27.72 -1.30
N VAL A 59 1.37 28.57 -2.18
CA VAL A 59 2.52 29.43 -1.91
C VAL A 59 1.99 30.74 -1.33
N PRO A 60 2.52 31.23 -0.20
CA PRO A 60 2.13 32.52 0.36
C PRO A 60 2.34 33.67 -0.63
N ASP A 61 1.43 34.65 -0.66
CA ASP A 61 1.48 35.81 -1.59
C ASP A 61 2.77 36.66 -1.44
N SER A 62 3.46 36.55 -0.30
CA SER A 62 4.74 37.21 -0.04
C SER A 62 5.96 36.50 -0.66
N SER A 63 5.77 35.34 -1.29
CA SER A 63 6.84 34.53 -1.89
C SER A 63 7.27 35.04 -3.26
N VAL A 64 8.50 34.70 -3.65
CA VAL A 64 9.03 34.88 -5.02
C VAL A 64 8.42 33.87 -6.00
N LEU A 65 7.71 32.85 -5.52
CA LEU A 65 7.15 31.75 -6.31
C LEU A 65 5.69 31.99 -6.70
N LYS A 66 5.24 31.30 -7.76
CA LYS A 66 3.84 31.34 -8.22
C LYS A 66 2.88 30.65 -7.23
N LYS A 67 1.59 31.00 -7.28
CA LYS A 67 0.55 30.68 -6.29
C LYS A 67 0.43 29.21 -5.84
N ILE A 68 0.75 28.23 -6.69
CA ILE A 68 0.65 26.79 -6.33
C ILE A 68 1.84 26.01 -6.86
N LEU A 69 2.46 25.22 -5.98
CA LEU A 69 3.61 24.36 -6.27
C LEU A 69 3.28 22.91 -5.93
N THR A 70 3.57 22.01 -6.86
CA THR A 70 3.58 20.57 -6.62
C THR A 70 5.01 20.03 -6.67
N LEU A 71 5.41 19.38 -5.58
CA LEU A 71 6.67 18.64 -5.49
C LEU A 71 6.39 17.15 -5.67
N VAL A 72 7.30 16.46 -6.35
CA VAL A 72 7.25 15.01 -6.57
C VAL A 72 8.54 14.38 -6.08
N HIS A 73 8.43 13.32 -5.28
CA HIS A 73 9.56 12.47 -4.89
C HIS A 73 9.33 11.04 -5.42
N LEU A 74 10.38 10.47 -6.00
CA LEU A 74 10.40 9.08 -6.44
C LEU A 74 11.33 8.26 -5.54
N SER A 75 10.96 7.01 -5.24
CA SER A 75 11.74 6.11 -4.40
C SER A 75 11.58 4.65 -4.82
N MET A 76 12.61 3.84 -4.61
CA MET A 76 12.53 2.38 -4.74
C MET A 76 12.00 1.70 -3.48
N LEU A 77 12.01 2.42 -2.35
CA LEU A 77 11.56 1.91 -1.06
C LEU A 77 10.38 2.73 -0.54
N PHE A 78 9.39 2.04 0.02
CA PHE A 78 8.25 2.69 0.62
C PHE A 78 8.65 3.37 1.94
N CYS A 79 8.46 4.69 2.04
CA CYS A 79 8.53 5.40 3.31
C CYS A 79 7.82 6.76 3.22
N GLN A 80 6.54 6.80 3.60
CA GLN A 80 5.73 8.02 3.56
C GLN A 80 6.32 9.16 4.41
N ALA A 81 6.71 8.86 5.66
CA ALA A 81 7.25 9.85 6.59
C ALA A 81 8.54 10.50 6.06
N LYS A 82 9.42 9.70 5.43
CA LYS A 82 10.65 10.22 4.81
C LYS A 82 10.33 11.14 3.64
N ALA A 83 9.40 10.76 2.77
CA ALA A 83 8.98 11.57 1.64
C ALA A 83 8.38 12.91 2.10
N LEU A 84 7.52 12.89 3.12
CA LEU A 84 6.92 14.09 3.70
C LEU A 84 7.98 15.04 4.29
N ALA A 85 8.92 14.50 5.07
CA ALA A 85 10.02 15.30 5.63
C ALA A 85 10.93 15.90 4.54
N LEU A 86 11.19 15.15 3.45
CA LEU A 86 11.90 15.66 2.28
C LEU A 86 11.12 16.74 1.53
N PHE A 87 9.80 16.65 1.47
CA PHE A 87 8.97 17.70 0.90
C PHE A 87 9.04 18.99 1.71
N VAL A 88 8.93 18.91 3.03
CA VAL A 88 9.06 20.09 3.91
C VAL A 88 10.43 20.74 3.72
N LEU A 89 11.49 19.94 3.65
CA LEU A 89 12.84 20.44 3.37
C LEU A 89 12.92 21.13 2.00
N SER A 90 12.46 20.46 0.95
CA SER A 90 12.53 20.94 -0.43
C SER A 90 11.71 22.21 -0.63
N TYR A 91 10.50 22.24 -0.08
CA TYR A 91 9.59 23.37 -0.14
C TYR A 91 10.21 24.62 0.49
N ARG A 92 10.74 24.50 1.72
CA ARG A 92 11.35 25.64 2.42
C ARG A 92 12.59 26.17 1.71
N MET A 93 13.44 25.28 1.18
CA MET A 93 14.60 25.71 0.36
C MET A 93 14.14 26.45 -0.89
N TYR A 94 13.10 25.95 -1.56
CA TYR A 94 12.60 26.59 -2.77
C TYR A 94 11.93 27.94 -2.48
N LEU A 95 11.14 28.05 -1.41
CA LEU A 95 10.56 29.31 -0.94
C LEU A 95 11.60 30.38 -0.62
N LYS A 96 12.67 29.98 0.09
CA LYS A 96 13.71 30.91 0.56
C LYS A 96 14.59 31.44 -0.56
N TYR A 97 14.98 30.57 -1.49
CA TYR A 97 15.98 30.91 -2.51
C TYR A 97 15.40 31.14 -3.91
N GLY A 98 14.15 30.73 -4.17
CA GLY A 98 13.51 30.86 -5.48
C GLY A 98 14.19 30.05 -6.60
N THR A 99 15.04 29.08 -6.25
CA THR A 99 15.83 28.29 -7.22
C THR A 99 15.87 26.82 -6.87
N THR A 100 15.76 25.96 -7.89
CA THR A 100 15.83 24.49 -7.75
C THR A 100 17.24 24.00 -7.43
N VAL A 101 18.28 24.81 -7.63
CA VAL A 101 19.68 24.46 -7.33
C VAL A 101 19.86 24.16 -5.84
N LYS A 102 19.35 25.03 -4.96
CA LYS A 102 19.47 24.84 -3.51
C LYS A 102 18.66 23.66 -2.99
N MET A 103 17.49 23.43 -3.58
CA MET A 103 16.69 22.23 -3.32
C MET A 103 17.46 20.95 -3.72
N MET A 104 18.11 20.95 -4.88
CA MET A 104 18.92 19.83 -5.38
C MET A 104 20.16 19.57 -4.51
N GLU A 105 20.87 20.61 -4.08
CA GLU A 105 22.00 20.48 -3.14
C GLU A 105 21.59 19.77 -1.86
N SER A 106 20.47 20.17 -1.25
CA SER A 106 19.91 19.52 -0.05
C SER A 106 19.54 18.06 -0.31
N TYR A 107 18.88 17.78 -1.44
CA TYR A 107 18.51 16.42 -1.83
C TYR A 107 19.74 15.51 -2.02
N ILE A 108 20.79 16.01 -2.70
CA ILE A 108 22.04 15.27 -2.89
C ILE A 108 22.75 15.05 -1.56
N ALA A 109 22.74 16.02 -0.65
CA ALA A 109 23.31 15.84 0.69
C ALA A 109 22.61 14.69 1.44
N VAL A 110 21.28 14.61 1.38
CA VAL A 110 20.54 13.48 1.95
C VAL A 110 20.91 12.16 1.27
N LEU A 111 20.98 12.12 -0.06
CA LEU A 111 21.31 10.89 -0.78
C LEU A 111 22.74 10.39 -0.52
N THR A 112 23.71 11.30 -0.45
CA THR A 112 25.14 10.95 -0.36
C THR A 112 25.64 10.81 1.07
N LYS A 113 25.14 11.64 1.99
CA LYS A 113 25.60 11.69 3.39
C LYS A 113 24.55 11.18 4.38
N GLY A 114 23.31 10.96 3.94
CA GLY A 114 22.20 10.61 4.82
C GLY A 114 21.71 11.75 5.69
N ILE A 115 22.25 12.97 5.56
CA ILE A 115 22.01 14.09 6.48
C ILE A 115 21.86 15.38 5.67
N CYS A 116 20.91 16.24 6.05
CA CYS A 116 20.85 17.62 5.59
C CYS A 116 20.56 18.54 6.77
N GLN A 117 21.43 19.53 6.98
CA GLN A 117 21.25 20.56 7.99
C GLN A 117 20.63 21.80 7.33
N SER A 118 19.59 22.36 7.96
CA SER A 118 19.03 23.65 7.57
C SER A 118 18.74 24.45 8.84
N GLU A 119 19.09 25.73 8.82
CA GLU A 119 18.89 26.67 9.95
C GLU A 119 17.42 26.71 10.40
N GLU A 120 16.47 26.48 9.49
CA GLU A 120 15.02 26.58 9.76
C GLU A 120 14.34 25.23 10.05
N ASN A 121 14.96 24.10 9.68
CA ASN A 121 14.31 22.77 9.73
C ASN A 121 14.97 21.84 10.74
N GLY A 122 16.06 22.29 11.40
CA GLY A 122 16.94 21.42 12.14
C GLY A 122 17.68 20.44 11.23
N SER A 123 18.04 19.29 11.80
CA SER A 123 18.78 18.23 11.11
C SER A 123 17.84 17.17 10.56
N PHE A 124 17.79 17.00 9.25
CA PHE A 124 17.21 15.81 8.62
C PHE A 124 18.21 14.66 8.71
N LEU A 125 17.81 13.50 9.25
CA LEU A 125 18.62 12.29 9.33
C LEU A 125 17.87 11.12 8.68
N SER A 126 18.44 10.55 7.61
CA SER A 126 17.83 9.41 6.90
C SER A 126 17.61 8.20 7.79
N LYS A 127 18.46 8.00 8.80
CA LYS A 127 18.39 6.88 9.75
C LYS A 127 17.19 6.93 10.69
N ASP A 128 16.52 8.09 10.81
CA ASP A 128 15.36 8.24 11.69
C ASP A 128 14.09 7.62 11.07
N PHE A 129 14.13 7.35 9.76
CA PHE A 129 13.02 6.81 8.99
C PHE A 129 13.22 5.31 8.71
N ASP A 130 12.29 4.48 9.19
CA ASP A 130 12.28 3.04 8.95
C ASP A 130 10.94 2.65 8.28
N ALA A 131 11.03 1.94 7.15
CA ALA A 131 9.87 1.41 6.43
C ALA A 131 9.05 0.43 7.28
N ARG A 132 9.66 -0.23 8.26
CA ARG A 132 8.95 -1.13 9.20
C ARG A 132 8.02 -0.37 10.13
N LYS A 133 8.41 0.84 10.56
CA LYS A 133 7.54 1.72 11.36
C LYS A 133 6.30 2.15 10.58
N ALA A 134 6.36 2.16 9.24
CA ALA A 134 5.22 2.52 8.42
C ALA A 134 4.07 1.51 8.49
N TYR A 135 4.34 0.23 8.77
CA TYR A 135 3.29 -0.77 9.01
C TYR A 135 2.51 -0.50 10.30
N LEU A 136 3.17 0.10 11.29
CA LEU A 136 2.59 0.41 12.61
C LEU A 136 1.90 1.78 12.66
N ALA A 137 1.97 2.56 11.57
CA ALA A 137 1.39 3.88 11.50
C ALA A 137 -0.12 3.85 11.13
N GLY A 138 -0.65 2.69 10.73
CA GLY A 138 -2.06 2.51 10.36
C GLY A 138 -2.86 1.95 11.53
N SER A 139 -4.16 2.25 11.57
CA SER A 139 -5.07 1.72 12.59
C SER A 139 -5.76 0.46 12.05
N ILE A 140 -5.33 -0.73 12.49
CA ILE A 140 -6.08 -1.96 12.26
C ILE A 140 -7.39 -1.93 13.03
N LYS A 141 -7.40 -1.31 14.22
CA LYS A 141 -8.62 -1.16 15.02
C LYS A 141 -9.71 -0.43 14.25
N ASP A 142 -9.37 0.57 13.44
CA ASP A 142 -10.34 1.28 12.60
C ASP A 142 -10.95 0.36 11.54
N ILE A 143 -10.14 -0.47 10.86
CA ILE A 143 -10.62 -1.47 9.90
C ILE A 143 -11.58 -2.44 10.60
N VAL A 144 -11.21 -2.95 11.77
CA VAL A 144 -12.05 -3.89 12.52
C VAL A 144 -13.33 -3.22 13.02
N SER A 145 -13.28 -1.95 13.43
CA SER A 145 -14.47 -1.20 13.83
C SER A 145 -15.46 -1.03 12.68
N GLN A 146 -14.95 -0.93 11.44
CA GLN A 146 -15.77 -0.73 10.26
C GLN A 146 -16.37 -2.04 9.73
N PHE A 147 -15.58 -3.13 9.69
CA PHE A 147 -15.98 -4.38 9.04
C PHE A 147 -16.27 -5.54 10.01
N GLY A 148 -15.95 -5.38 11.30
CA GLY A 148 -16.14 -6.40 12.32
C GLY A 148 -15.55 -7.76 11.90
N MET A 149 -16.38 -8.81 11.97
CA MET A 149 -16.01 -10.16 11.56
C MET A 149 -15.63 -10.28 10.08
N GLU A 150 -16.11 -9.40 9.20
CA GLU A 150 -15.77 -9.43 7.78
C GLU A 150 -14.31 -9.03 7.51
N THR A 151 -13.61 -8.44 8.50
CA THR A 151 -12.15 -8.22 8.43
C THR A 151 -11.39 -9.52 8.15
N VAL A 152 -11.93 -10.67 8.56
CA VAL A 152 -11.33 -11.97 8.23
C VAL A 152 -11.27 -12.23 6.72
N ILE A 153 -12.20 -11.68 5.95
CA ILE A 153 -12.19 -11.80 4.48
C ILE A 153 -10.96 -11.10 3.92
N LEU A 154 -10.62 -9.91 4.42
CA LEU A 154 -9.43 -9.16 4.02
C LEU A 154 -8.15 -9.91 4.42
N HIS A 155 -8.09 -10.39 5.66
CA HIS A 155 -6.97 -11.22 6.13
C HIS A 155 -6.78 -12.47 5.25
N THR A 156 -7.85 -13.22 4.97
CA THR A 156 -7.80 -14.41 4.12
C THR A 156 -7.38 -14.07 2.69
N ALA A 157 -7.93 -13.00 2.10
CA ALA A 157 -7.55 -12.56 0.77
C ALA A 157 -6.05 -12.25 0.69
N LEU A 158 -5.52 -11.54 1.69
CA LEU A 158 -4.10 -11.28 1.80
C LEU A 158 -3.30 -12.56 1.96
N MET A 159 -3.67 -13.45 2.89
CA MET A 159 -3.03 -14.76 3.09
C MET A 159 -2.97 -15.58 1.78
N LEU A 160 -4.00 -15.50 0.94
CA LEU A 160 -4.06 -16.22 -0.33
C LEU A 160 -3.49 -15.43 -1.53
N LYS A 161 -2.84 -14.28 -1.30
CA LYS A 161 -2.30 -13.38 -2.33
C LYS A 161 -3.35 -13.01 -3.40
N LYS A 162 -4.59 -12.80 -2.97
CA LYS A 162 -5.69 -12.37 -3.84
C LYS A 162 -5.58 -10.88 -4.20
N ARG A 163 -6.27 -10.51 -5.27
CA ARG A 163 -6.36 -9.13 -5.77
C ARG A 163 -7.46 -8.40 -5.02
N ILE A 164 -7.07 -7.45 -4.17
CA ILE A 164 -7.97 -6.62 -3.38
C ILE A 164 -8.05 -5.25 -4.04
N VAL A 165 -9.25 -4.85 -4.43
CA VAL A 165 -9.55 -3.50 -4.91
C VAL A 165 -10.35 -2.76 -3.86
N VAL A 166 -9.94 -1.54 -3.54
CA VAL A 166 -10.60 -0.66 -2.58
C VAL A 166 -11.08 0.59 -3.31
N TYR A 167 -12.34 0.92 -3.16
CA TYR A 167 -12.94 2.15 -3.68
C TYR A 167 -13.37 3.09 -2.56
N HIS A 168 -13.09 4.38 -2.72
CA HIS A 168 -13.70 5.46 -1.96
C HIS A 168 -13.57 6.79 -2.76
N PRO A 169 -14.57 7.70 -2.74
CA PRO A 169 -14.48 8.95 -3.50
C PRO A 169 -13.38 9.91 -3.00
N LYS A 170 -12.97 9.79 -1.72
CA LYS A 170 -11.85 10.55 -1.12
C LYS A 170 -10.56 9.74 -1.15
N ILE A 171 -9.53 10.25 -1.82
CA ILE A 171 -8.22 9.59 -1.96
C ILE A 171 -7.52 9.36 -0.61
N GLU A 172 -7.68 10.27 0.34
CA GLU A 172 -7.06 10.18 1.67
C GLU A 172 -7.54 8.92 2.39
N ALA A 173 -8.85 8.66 2.35
CA ALA A 173 -9.44 7.46 2.93
C ALA A 173 -8.96 6.18 2.22
N VAL A 174 -8.87 6.19 0.88
CA VAL A 174 -8.30 5.06 0.12
C VAL A 174 -6.87 4.77 0.54
N GLN A 175 -6.02 5.80 0.61
CA GLN A 175 -4.61 5.65 0.92
C GLN A 175 -4.37 5.22 2.37
N GLU A 176 -5.16 5.75 3.30
CA GLU A 176 -5.11 5.36 4.71
C GLU A 176 -5.58 3.93 4.95
N PHE A 177 -6.67 3.52 4.29
CA PHE A 177 -7.16 2.16 4.41
C PHE A 177 -6.19 1.16 3.77
N THR A 178 -5.80 1.40 2.51
CA THR A 178 -4.95 0.47 1.75
C THR A 178 -3.56 0.30 2.35
N ARG A 179 -2.94 1.36 2.91
CA ARG A 179 -1.62 1.25 3.57
C ARG A 179 -1.62 0.39 4.83
N THR A 180 -2.79 0.21 5.46
CA THR A 180 -2.94 -0.50 6.73
C THR A 180 -3.12 -2.01 6.51
N LEU A 181 -3.74 -2.40 5.39
CA LEU A 181 -4.02 -3.80 5.06
C LEU A 181 -2.80 -4.75 5.10
N PRO A 182 -1.60 -4.38 4.60
CA PRO A 182 -0.42 -5.26 4.71
C PRO A 182 -0.06 -5.71 6.13
N ALA A 183 -0.44 -4.95 7.16
CA ALA A 183 -0.16 -5.30 8.55
C ALA A 183 -0.98 -6.53 9.03
N LEU A 184 -2.10 -6.86 8.37
CA LEU A 184 -2.86 -8.10 8.62
C LEU A 184 -2.06 -9.36 8.27
N VAL A 185 -1.04 -9.25 7.42
CA VAL A 185 -0.13 -10.36 7.05
C VAL A 185 1.31 -10.02 7.39
N TRP A 186 1.52 -9.66 8.66
CA TRP A 186 2.80 -9.17 9.19
C TRP A 186 4.02 -10.00 8.82
N HIS A 187 3.89 -11.32 8.70
CA HIS A 187 4.99 -12.23 8.36
C HIS A 187 5.65 -11.94 6.99
N ARG A 188 4.96 -11.24 6.07
CA ARG A 188 5.52 -10.94 4.73
C ARG A 188 6.28 -9.64 4.65
N GLN A 189 5.82 -8.60 5.37
CA GLN A 189 6.38 -7.23 5.32
C GLN A 189 6.71 -6.76 3.89
N ASP A 190 5.83 -7.04 2.94
CA ASP A 190 6.03 -6.74 1.52
C ASP A 190 5.19 -5.53 1.08
N TRP A 191 5.83 -4.38 0.89
CA TRP A 191 5.17 -3.19 0.35
C TRP A 191 4.89 -3.27 -1.14
N SER A 192 5.53 -4.19 -1.89
CA SER A 192 5.43 -4.23 -3.35
C SER A 192 4.01 -4.53 -3.85
N ILE A 193 3.17 -5.15 -3.02
CA ILE A 193 1.77 -5.46 -3.33
C ILE A 193 0.85 -4.23 -3.28
N LEU A 194 1.30 -3.10 -2.72
CA LEU A 194 0.46 -1.93 -2.47
C LEU A 194 0.51 -0.93 -3.63
N HIS A 195 -0.66 -0.64 -4.18
CA HIS A 195 -0.94 0.34 -5.23
C HIS A 195 -2.05 1.29 -4.77
N SER A 196 -1.75 2.16 -3.81
CA SER A 196 -2.72 2.98 -3.06
C SER A 196 -3.46 4.06 -3.87
N TYR A 197 -3.08 4.32 -5.12
CA TYR A 197 -3.76 5.29 -5.98
C TYR A 197 -3.62 4.91 -7.47
N VAL A 198 -4.63 4.24 -8.02
CA VAL A 198 -4.68 3.73 -9.39
C VAL A 198 -5.83 4.40 -10.14
N HIS A 199 -5.60 4.74 -11.41
CA HIS A 199 -6.66 5.15 -12.33
C HIS A 199 -6.98 4.02 -13.32
N LEU A 200 -8.18 4.03 -13.90
CA LEU A 200 -8.61 3.11 -14.96
C LEU A 200 -7.96 3.43 -16.32
N ASN A 201 -6.66 3.68 -16.34
CA ASN A 201 -5.85 3.90 -17.54
C ASN A 201 -5.09 2.63 -17.91
N ALA A 202 -4.97 2.33 -19.21
CA ALA A 202 -4.36 1.10 -19.70
C ALA A 202 -2.93 0.88 -19.16
N ASP A 203 -2.09 1.92 -19.11
CA ASP A 203 -0.70 1.81 -18.65
C ASP A 203 -0.58 1.44 -17.16
N GLU A 204 -1.52 1.90 -16.33
CA GLU A 204 -1.58 1.56 -14.90
C GLU A 204 -2.17 0.15 -14.71
N LEU A 205 -3.23 -0.20 -15.45
CA LEU A 205 -3.90 -1.49 -15.36
C LEU A 205 -3.02 -2.65 -15.87
N GLU A 206 -2.28 -2.46 -16.96
CA GLU A 206 -1.31 -3.45 -17.45
C GLU A 206 -0.27 -3.78 -16.38
N GLY A 207 0.27 -2.76 -15.70
CA GLY A 207 1.22 -2.95 -14.60
C GLY A 207 0.61 -3.72 -13.43
N LEU A 208 -0.66 -3.45 -13.11
CA LEU A 208 -1.38 -4.10 -12.02
C LEU A 208 -1.69 -5.57 -12.34
N GLN A 209 -2.09 -5.88 -13.57
CA GLN A 209 -2.42 -7.25 -14.01
C GLN A 209 -1.20 -8.18 -14.09
N LEU A 210 0.01 -7.64 -14.16
CA LEU A 210 1.25 -8.42 -14.06
C LEU A 210 1.53 -8.92 -12.63
N CYS A 211 0.88 -8.35 -11.61
CA CYS A 211 1.02 -8.76 -10.22
C CYS A 211 0.10 -9.96 -9.93
N THR A 212 0.65 -11.00 -9.30
CA THR A 212 -0.12 -12.20 -8.92
C THR A 212 -1.17 -11.91 -7.83
N GLY A 213 -0.91 -10.90 -7.00
CA GLY A 213 -1.77 -10.42 -5.92
C GLY A 213 -1.38 -9.00 -5.55
N TYR A 214 -2.36 -8.19 -5.17
CA TYR A 214 -2.16 -6.77 -4.90
C TYR A 214 -3.28 -6.18 -4.05
N ILE A 215 -3.01 -4.99 -3.53
CA ILE A 215 -3.96 -4.08 -2.88
C ILE A 215 -3.98 -2.81 -3.72
N ALA A 216 -5.07 -2.54 -4.41
CA ALA A 216 -5.19 -1.41 -5.32
C ALA A 216 -6.31 -0.46 -4.88
N GLY A 217 -5.97 0.82 -4.73
CA GLY A 217 -6.90 1.88 -4.33
C GLY A 217 -7.40 2.68 -5.53
N PHE A 218 -8.70 2.91 -5.62
CA PHE A 218 -9.37 3.65 -6.69
C PHE A 218 -10.31 4.72 -6.11
N VAL A 219 -10.40 5.84 -6.81
CA VAL A 219 -11.37 6.91 -6.54
C VAL A 219 -12.53 6.95 -7.54
N ASP A 220 -12.48 6.07 -8.53
CA ASP A 220 -13.49 5.92 -9.58
C ASP A 220 -14.32 4.66 -9.32
N LEU A 221 -15.63 4.80 -9.15
CA LEU A 221 -16.54 3.70 -8.83
C LEU A 221 -16.67 2.72 -9.99
N GLU A 222 -16.33 3.11 -11.23
CA GLU A 222 -16.38 2.22 -12.39
C GLU A 222 -15.50 0.98 -12.25
N VAL A 223 -14.54 0.98 -11.31
CA VAL A 223 -13.76 -0.22 -10.99
C VAL A 223 -14.64 -1.36 -10.45
N SER A 224 -15.79 -1.06 -9.84
CA SER A 224 -16.77 -2.06 -9.37
C SER A 224 -17.38 -2.88 -10.51
N ASN A 225 -17.39 -2.34 -11.74
CA ASN A 225 -17.85 -3.02 -12.94
C ASN A 225 -16.77 -3.89 -13.61
N ARG A 226 -15.60 -4.03 -12.96
CA ARG A 226 -14.41 -4.70 -13.50
C ARG A 226 -13.96 -5.89 -12.64
N PRO A 227 -14.76 -6.99 -12.57
CA PRO A 227 -14.40 -8.18 -11.79
C PRO A 227 -13.15 -8.90 -12.34
N ASP A 228 -12.69 -8.55 -13.54
CA ASP A 228 -11.38 -8.97 -14.06
C ASP A 228 -10.21 -8.40 -13.26
N LEU A 229 -10.41 -7.28 -12.53
CA LEU A 229 -9.39 -6.58 -11.75
C LEU A 229 -9.37 -6.96 -10.27
N TYR A 230 -10.27 -7.80 -9.77
CA TYR A 230 -10.26 -8.16 -8.36
C TYR A 230 -10.83 -9.54 -8.06
N ASP A 231 -10.36 -10.08 -6.96
CA ASP A 231 -10.96 -11.24 -6.29
C ASP A 231 -11.83 -10.77 -5.12
N VAL A 232 -11.45 -9.67 -4.47
CA VAL A 232 -12.19 -9.00 -3.40
C VAL A 232 -12.30 -7.51 -3.71
N PHE A 233 -13.52 -6.99 -3.71
CA PHE A 233 -13.81 -5.57 -3.84
C PHE A 233 -14.30 -5.02 -2.50
N VAL A 234 -13.73 -3.91 -2.07
CA VAL A 234 -14.09 -3.19 -0.85
C VAL A 234 -14.67 -1.85 -1.26
N ASN A 235 -15.97 -1.66 -1.06
CA ASN A 235 -16.59 -0.36 -1.14
C ASN A 235 -16.49 0.30 0.24
N LEU A 236 -15.43 1.09 0.44
CA LEU A 236 -15.15 1.70 1.73
C LEU A 236 -16.21 2.74 2.11
N ALA A 237 -16.87 3.37 1.13
CA ALA A 237 -17.90 4.37 1.39
C ALA A 237 -19.16 3.73 2.01
N GLU A 238 -19.51 2.53 1.56
CA GLU A 238 -20.67 1.77 2.04
C GLU A 238 -20.31 0.71 3.09
N SER A 239 -19.03 0.61 3.47
CA SER A 239 -18.50 -0.43 4.37
C SER A 239 -18.85 -1.86 3.94
N GLU A 240 -18.79 -2.12 2.63
CA GLU A 240 -19.17 -3.41 2.04
C GLU A 240 -17.96 -4.14 1.44
N ILE A 241 -17.88 -5.45 1.71
CA ILE A 241 -16.88 -6.35 1.10
C ILE A 241 -17.60 -7.34 0.18
N THR A 242 -17.26 -7.31 -1.11
CA THR A 242 -17.78 -8.25 -2.12
C THR A 242 -16.68 -9.19 -2.60
N ILE A 243 -16.96 -10.49 -2.62
CA ILE A 243 -16.06 -11.50 -3.21
C ILE A 243 -16.51 -11.79 -4.64
N ALA A 244 -15.59 -11.65 -5.60
CA ALA A 244 -15.85 -11.91 -7.01
C ALA A 244 -16.23 -13.39 -7.23
N PRO A 245 -17.14 -13.71 -8.18
CA PRO A 245 -17.59 -15.10 -8.42
C PRO A 245 -16.45 -16.11 -8.59
N LEU A 246 -15.40 -15.74 -9.33
CA LEU A 246 -14.23 -16.60 -9.58
C LEU A 246 -13.39 -16.89 -8.33
N ALA A 247 -13.50 -16.05 -7.29
CA ALA A 247 -12.74 -16.20 -6.06
C ALA A 247 -13.53 -16.91 -4.95
N LYS A 248 -14.85 -17.08 -5.09
CA LYS A 248 -15.75 -17.60 -4.04
C LYS A 248 -15.31 -18.95 -3.49
N GLU A 249 -14.88 -19.87 -4.36
CA GLU A 249 -14.44 -21.20 -3.93
C GLU A 249 -13.21 -21.13 -3.02
N ALA A 250 -12.15 -20.45 -3.48
CA ALA A 250 -10.91 -20.26 -2.72
C ALA A 250 -11.12 -19.42 -1.45
N MET A 251 -12.14 -18.56 -1.43
CA MET A 251 -12.50 -17.68 -0.31
C MET A 251 -13.60 -18.27 0.58
N THR A 252 -13.88 -19.58 0.50
CA THR A 252 -14.90 -20.21 1.33
C THR A 252 -14.51 -20.17 2.81
N MET A 253 -15.34 -19.51 3.62
CA MET A 253 -15.11 -19.39 5.04
C MET A 253 -15.51 -20.66 5.79
N GLY A 254 -14.73 -21.02 6.80
CA GLY A 254 -14.89 -22.26 7.58
C GLY A 254 -14.64 -21.99 9.07
N LYS A 255 -14.60 -23.06 9.87
CA LYS A 255 -14.39 -22.93 11.33
C LYS A 255 -13.08 -22.20 11.66
N LEU A 256 -11.99 -22.57 10.98
CA LEU A 256 -10.67 -21.93 11.14
C LEU A 256 -10.74 -20.41 10.92
N HIS A 257 -11.39 -19.97 9.84
CA HIS A 257 -11.56 -18.56 9.54
C HIS A 257 -12.37 -17.85 10.63
N ARG A 258 -13.48 -18.44 11.10
CA ARG A 258 -14.27 -17.85 12.20
C ARG A 258 -13.46 -17.68 13.48
N GLU A 259 -12.63 -18.68 13.83
CA GLU A 259 -11.74 -18.61 15.00
C GLU A 259 -10.71 -17.47 14.85
N ILE A 260 -10.11 -17.29 13.66
CA ILE A 260 -9.20 -16.16 13.39
C ILE A 260 -9.94 -14.83 13.48
N GLY A 261 -11.12 -14.72 12.86
CA GLY A 261 -11.92 -13.51 12.89
C GLY A 261 -12.34 -13.11 14.31
N GLN A 262 -12.68 -14.09 15.16
CA GLN A 262 -12.96 -13.85 16.57
C GLN A 262 -11.76 -13.27 17.31
N VAL A 263 -10.55 -13.79 17.07
CA VAL A 263 -9.32 -13.25 17.67
C VAL A 263 -9.07 -11.81 17.21
N ILE A 264 -9.22 -11.54 15.91
CA ILE A 264 -9.06 -10.19 15.35
C ILE A 264 -10.02 -9.21 16.04
N VAL A 265 -11.30 -9.56 16.11
CA VAL A 265 -12.33 -8.70 16.71
C VAL A 265 -12.10 -8.52 18.20
N GLN A 266 -11.88 -9.59 18.96
CA GLN A 266 -11.67 -9.51 20.42
C GLN A 266 -10.44 -8.68 20.78
N SER A 267 -9.34 -8.86 20.05
CA SER A 267 -8.11 -8.10 20.26
C SER A 267 -8.29 -6.61 19.93
N ALA A 268 -9.02 -6.30 18.84
CA ALA A 268 -9.26 -4.92 18.44
C ALA A 268 -10.34 -4.20 19.28
N GLU A 269 -11.30 -4.92 19.86
CA GLU A 269 -12.31 -4.34 20.75
C GLU A 269 -11.79 -4.08 22.16
N ASP A 270 -10.66 -4.69 22.55
CA ASP A 270 -10.01 -4.45 23.82
C ASP A 270 -9.42 -3.01 23.86
N PRO A 271 -9.92 -2.13 24.76
CA PRO A 271 -9.43 -0.75 24.85
C PRO A 271 -7.99 -0.67 25.36
N GLU A 272 -7.49 -1.69 26.07
CA GLU A 272 -6.12 -1.72 26.59
C GLU A 272 -5.09 -2.16 25.53
N GLN A 273 -5.56 -2.74 24.42
CA GLN A 273 -4.69 -3.18 23.33
C GLN A 273 -4.45 -2.09 22.29
N SER A 274 -3.17 -1.89 21.95
CA SER A 274 -2.77 -1.04 20.83
C SER A 274 -2.86 -1.77 19.50
N ASP A 275 -2.88 -1.05 18.37
CA ASP A 275 -2.78 -1.66 17.03
C ASP A 275 -1.60 -2.61 16.88
N SER A 276 -0.46 -2.29 17.52
CA SER A 276 0.72 -3.16 17.50
C SER A 276 0.46 -4.49 18.19
N GLN A 277 -0.34 -4.50 19.26
CA GLN A 277 -0.74 -5.73 19.94
C GLN A 277 -1.70 -6.55 19.08
N VAL A 278 -2.68 -5.90 18.42
CA VAL A 278 -3.59 -6.57 17.48
C VAL A 278 -2.82 -7.23 16.33
N ILE A 279 -1.86 -6.52 15.73
CA ILE A 279 -0.96 -7.06 14.70
C ILE A 279 -0.22 -8.29 15.22
N GLN A 280 0.28 -8.24 16.45
CA GLN A 280 1.03 -9.33 17.05
C GLN A 280 0.14 -10.56 17.27
N ASP A 281 -1.08 -10.40 17.76
CA ASP A 281 -2.01 -11.49 17.99
C ASP A 281 -2.41 -12.17 16.68
N ILE A 282 -2.64 -11.38 15.62
CA ILE A 282 -2.87 -11.88 14.25
C ILE A 282 -1.65 -12.65 13.75
N ALA A 283 -0.44 -12.13 13.97
CA ALA A 283 0.81 -12.79 13.57
C ALA A 283 1.01 -14.13 14.30
N VAL A 284 0.65 -14.21 15.58
CA VAL A 284 0.66 -15.47 16.35
C VAL A 284 -0.30 -16.48 15.74
N LYS A 285 -1.55 -16.09 15.44
CA LYS A 285 -2.51 -16.97 14.75
C LYS A 285 -2.05 -17.40 13.37
N THR A 286 -1.44 -16.49 12.62
CA THR A 286 -0.85 -16.81 11.31
C THR A 286 0.27 -17.86 11.46
N LYS A 287 1.11 -17.75 12.48
CA LYS A 287 2.15 -18.74 12.78
C LYS A 287 1.59 -20.10 13.19
N GLU A 288 0.47 -20.14 13.92
CA GLU A 288 -0.24 -21.39 14.24
C GLU A 288 -0.71 -22.10 12.96
N ILE A 289 -1.25 -21.34 11.99
CA ILE A 289 -1.67 -21.89 10.68
C ILE A 289 -0.48 -22.52 9.95
N PHE A 290 0.65 -21.81 9.86
CA PHE A 290 1.86 -22.37 9.23
C PHE A 290 2.38 -23.61 9.98
N THR A 291 2.32 -23.60 11.30
CA THR A 291 2.68 -24.76 12.13
C THR A 291 1.77 -25.96 11.83
N SER A 292 0.50 -25.72 11.51
CA SER A 292 -0.43 -26.78 11.10
C SER A 292 -0.11 -27.41 9.74
N LEU A 293 0.60 -26.68 8.86
CA LEU A 293 1.09 -27.16 7.56
C LEU A 293 2.41 -27.93 7.66
N ALA A 294 3.23 -27.65 8.68
CA ALA A 294 4.56 -28.25 8.82
C ALA A 294 4.60 -29.79 8.76
N PRO A 295 3.65 -30.55 9.35
CA PRO A 295 3.66 -32.02 9.28
C PRO A 295 3.42 -32.58 7.87
N PHE A 296 2.88 -31.78 6.96
CA PHE A 296 2.61 -32.15 5.57
C PHE A 296 3.68 -31.59 4.64
N SER A 297 4.75 -31.01 5.19
CA SER A 297 5.76 -30.34 4.41
C SER A 297 7.10 -31.05 4.57
N GLU A 298 7.77 -31.30 3.44
CA GLU A 298 9.07 -31.95 3.36
C GLU A 298 10.10 -30.95 2.83
N VAL A 299 11.35 -31.07 3.28
CA VAL A 299 12.44 -30.25 2.75
C VAL A 299 12.91 -30.92 1.46
N SER A 300 12.79 -30.23 0.33
CA SER A 300 13.27 -30.76 -0.95
C SER A 300 14.80 -30.84 -0.96
N ASP A 301 15.32 -31.90 -1.58
CA ASP A 301 16.77 -32.11 -1.77
C ASP A 301 17.42 -30.99 -2.61
N ASP A 302 16.63 -30.28 -3.42
CA ASP A 302 17.07 -29.15 -4.25
C ASP A 302 16.94 -27.81 -3.51
N GLY A 303 17.95 -27.48 -2.69
CA GLY A 303 18.12 -26.15 -2.11
C GLY A 303 17.33 -25.84 -0.82
N GLY A 304 16.80 -26.86 -0.14
CA GLY A 304 16.18 -26.69 1.18
C GLY A 304 14.79 -26.05 1.16
N LYS A 305 14.12 -26.06 0.00
CA LYS A 305 12.78 -25.49 -0.17
C LYS A 305 11.74 -26.39 0.49
N ILE A 306 10.84 -25.79 1.26
CA ILE A 306 9.75 -26.53 1.90
C ILE A 306 8.66 -26.81 0.86
N VAL A 307 8.34 -28.09 0.65
CA VAL A 307 7.32 -28.57 -0.29
C VAL A 307 6.19 -29.27 0.46
N LEU A 308 4.94 -28.93 0.16
CA LEU A 308 3.76 -29.57 0.68
C LEU A 308 3.46 -30.89 -0.07
N ASN A 309 3.33 -31.97 0.70
CA ASN A 309 2.79 -33.25 0.27
C ASN A 309 1.24 -33.17 0.26
N VAL A 310 0.67 -32.99 -0.94
CA VAL A 310 -0.78 -32.76 -1.12
C VAL A 310 -1.59 -34.00 -0.76
N GLU A 311 -1.07 -35.20 -1.02
CA GLU A 311 -1.68 -36.46 -0.66
C GLU A 311 -1.78 -36.60 0.86
N ALA A 312 -0.71 -36.26 1.60
CA ALA A 312 -0.71 -36.28 3.05
C ALA A 312 -1.70 -35.29 3.66
N LEU A 313 -1.86 -34.10 3.05
CA LEU A 313 -2.87 -33.12 3.46
C LEU A 313 -4.29 -33.69 3.31
N LYS A 314 -4.59 -34.31 2.16
CA LYS A 314 -5.91 -34.93 1.87
C LYS A 314 -6.21 -36.13 2.78
N GLN A 315 -5.20 -36.91 3.14
CA GLN A 315 -5.37 -38.06 4.04
C GLN A 315 -5.81 -37.68 5.45
N LYS A 316 -5.50 -36.45 5.90
CA LYS A 316 -5.92 -35.94 7.22
C LYS A 316 -7.42 -35.65 7.32
N ARG A 317 -8.15 -35.61 6.19
CA ARG A 317 -9.61 -35.38 6.13
C ARG A 317 -10.03 -34.10 6.87
N PHE A 318 -9.37 -32.99 6.58
CA PHE A 318 -9.83 -31.69 7.06
C PHE A 318 -11.24 -31.38 6.51
N PRO A 319 -12.02 -30.52 7.18
CA PRO A 319 -13.23 -29.98 6.57
C PRO A 319 -12.89 -29.33 5.22
N PRO A 320 -13.75 -29.44 4.18
CA PRO A 320 -13.41 -29.01 2.82
C PRO A 320 -12.90 -27.57 2.71
N ALA A 321 -13.51 -26.63 3.44
CA ALA A 321 -13.08 -25.23 3.45
C ALA A 321 -11.67 -25.04 4.04
N THR A 322 -11.31 -25.82 5.07
CA THR A 322 -9.98 -25.77 5.68
C THR A 322 -8.94 -26.40 4.76
N GLU A 323 -9.24 -27.57 4.17
CA GLU A 323 -8.34 -28.20 3.20
C GLU A 323 -8.07 -27.27 2.01
N ASN A 324 -9.12 -26.69 1.46
CA ASN A 324 -9.02 -25.78 0.32
C ASN A 324 -8.18 -24.54 0.64
N PHE A 325 -8.40 -23.93 1.81
CA PHE A 325 -7.61 -22.80 2.27
C PHE A 325 -6.13 -23.16 2.44
N LEU A 326 -5.82 -24.28 3.10
CA LEU A 326 -4.45 -24.73 3.33
C LEU A 326 -3.71 -25.04 2.02
N TYR A 327 -4.39 -25.64 1.05
CA TYR A 327 -3.86 -25.88 -0.29
C TYR A 327 -3.53 -24.56 -1.01
N HIS A 328 -4.46 -23.61 -1.03
CA HIS A 328 -4.25 -22.30 -1.66
C HIS A 328 -3.18 -21.47 -0.94
N LEU A 329 -3.09 -21.57 0.39
CA LEU A 329 -2.05 -20.93 1.18
C LEU A 329 -0.67 -21.48 0.82
N ALA A 330 -0.53 -22.81 0.69
CA ALA A 330 0.70 -23.44 0.24
C ALA A 330 1.08 -23.00 -1.18
N ALA A 331 0.11 -22.85 -2.09
CA ALA A 331 0.33 -22.29 -3.42
C ALA A 331 0.86 -20.84 -3.34
N ALA A 332 0.22 -20.01 -2.51
CA ALA A 332 0.61 -18.62 -2.31
C ALA A 332 2.03 -18.49 -1.75
N GLU A 333 2.45 -19.39 -0.85
CA GLU A 333 3.81 -19.46 -0.29
C GLU A 333 4.80 -20.26 -1.13
N ARG A 334 4.43 -20.65 -2.36
CA ARG A 334 5.29 -21.41 -3.28
C ARG A 334 5.78 -22.74 -2.70
N MET A 335 4.98 -23.35 -1.83
CA MET A 335 5.24 -24.65 -1.22
C MET A 335 4.77 -25.81 -2.08
N LEU A 336 4.13 -25.59 -3.24
CA LEU A 336 3.75 -26.70 -4.12
C LEU A 336 4.96 -27.15 -4.98
N GLN A 337 5.09 -28.46 -5.20
CA GLN A 337 5.89 -29.02 -6.30
C GLN A 337 5.21 -28.61 -7.61
N ILE A 338 5.92 -27.87 -8.46
CA ILE A 338 5.45 -27.46 -9.79
C ILE A 338 6.13 -28.36 -10.82
#